data_AF-A0A7K4S4U4-F1
#
_entry.id   AF-A0A7K4S4U4-F1
#
_cell.length_a   1.000
_cell.length_b   1.000
_cell.length_c   1.000
_cell.angle_alpha   90.00
_cell.angle_beta   90.00
_cell.angle_gamma   90.00
#
_symmetry.space_group_name_H-M   'P 1'
#
loop_
_entity.id
_entity.type
_entity.pdbx_description
1 polymer ?
#
loop_
_entity_poly.entity_id
_entity_poly.type
_entity_poly.pdbx_seq_one_letter_code
_entity_poly.pdbx_strand_id
1 'polypeptide(L)'
;GGINKPVIERIIRVDHAGEYGANRIYAGQMAVLGRSSVGPVIQQMWNQEKDHLKKFNDLMVAYRVRPTVLLPFWNVAGFVLGAGSALLGRKGAMACTVAVEESISDHYNSQIRTLVEEDPEKYKELLQVF
;
A
#
# COMPACT_ATOMS: atom_id res chain seq x y z
N GLY A 1 -29.41 -8.30 5.47
CA GLY A 1 -28.22 -9.10 5.85
C GLY A 1 -27.10 -8.15 6.25
N GLY A 2 -26.41 -8.40 7.35
CA GLY A 2 -25.37 -7.50 7.86
C GLY A 2 -24.10 -7.47 6.98
N ILE A 3 -23.25 -6.48 7.21
CA ILE A 3 -21.89 -6.38 6.64
C ILE A 3 -21.12 -7.69 6.87
N ASN A 4 -20.49 -8.23 5.82
CA ASN A 4 -19.62 -9.40 5.93
C ASN A 4 -18.29 -8.99 6.59
N LYS A 5 -18.35 -8.80 7.91
CA LYS A 5 -17.26 -8.24 8.71
C LYS A 5 -15.94 -8.98 8.52
N PRO A 6 -15.89 -10.34 8.45
CA PRO A 6 -14.63 -11.05 8.17
C PRO A 6 -13.98 -10.68 6.83
N VAL A 7 -14.77 -10.46 5.77
CA VAL A 7 -14.25 -10.07 4.45
C VAL A 7 -13.66 -8.66 4.51
N ILE A 8 -14.38 -7.71 5.10
CA ILE A 8 -13.93 -6.32 5.25
C ILE A 8 -12.66 -6.22 6.10
N GLU A 9 -12.63 -6.94 7.23
CA GLU A 9 -11.44 -7.00 8.09
C GLU A 9 -10.23 -7.64 7.40
N ARG A 10 -10.44 -8.55 6.45
CA ARG A 10 -9.35 -9.15 5.67
C ARG A 10 -8.83 -8.16 4.64
N ILE A 11 -9.73 -7.55 3.87
CA ILE A 11 -9.42 -6.56 2.82
C ILE A 11 -8.57 -5.42 3.40
N ILE A 12 -9.12 -4.68 4.37
CA ILE A 12 -8.47 -3.50 4.95
C ILE A 12 -7.09 -3.85 5.53
N ARG A 13 -6.95 -5.03 6.15
CA ARG A 13 -5.69 -5.47 6.76
C ARG A 13 -4.61 -5.83 5.73
N VAL A 14 -5.01 -6.45 4.62
CA VAL A 14 -4.09 -6.81 3.52
C VAL A 14 -3.62 -5.53 2.84
N ASP A 15 -4.52 -4.63 2.52
CA ASP A 15 -4.19 -3.37 1.84
C ASP A 15 -3.33 -2.48 2.72
N HIS A 16 -3.70 -2.31 3.99
CA HIS A 16 -2.85 -1.59 4.96
C HIS A 16 -1.43 -2.18 5.03
N ALA A 17 -1.29 -3.51 4.96
CA ALA A 17 0.04 -4.13 4.96
C ALA A 17 0.82 -3.86 3.66
N GLY A 18 0.13 -3.85 2.51
CA GLY A 18 0.70 -3.49 1.20
C GLY A 18 1.20 -2.06 1.17
N GLU A 19 0.33 -1.10 1.50
CA GLU A 19 0.61 0.33 1.60
C GLU A 19 1.73 0.63 2.61
N TYR A 20 1.73 -0.09 3.74
CA TYR A 20 2.83 0.04 4.69
C TYR A 20 4.15 -0.47 4.10
N GLY A 21 4.14 -1.59 3.38
CA GLY A 21 5.32 -2.13 2.70
C GLY A 21 5.87 -1.19 1.63
N ALA A 22 4.99 -0.64 0.79
CA ALA A 22 5.33 0.32 -0.25
C ALA A 22 5.88 1.62 0.33
N ASN A 23 5.29 2.16 1.40
CA ASN A 23 5.87 3.28 2.16
C ASN A 23 7.31 3.02 2.61
N ARG A 24 7.62 1.78 3.02
CA ARG A 24 8.95 1.38 3.46
C ARG A 24 9.92 1.19 2.31
N ILE A 25 9.46 0.75 1.14
CA ILE A 25 10.23 0.74 -0.11
C ILE A 25 10.69 2.15 -0.46
N TYR A 26 9.79 3.13 -0.48
CA TYR A 26 10.18 4.51 -0.76
C TYR A 26 11.18 5.06 0.28
N ALA A 27 11.01 4.73 1.56
CA ALA A 27 11.99 5.09 2.60
C ALA A 27 13.38 4.52 2.31
N GLY A 28 13.46 3.25 1.86
CA GLY A 28 14.71 2.61 1.43
C GLY A 28 15.31 3.28 0.19
N GLN A 29 14.48 3.61 -0.80
CA GLN A 29 14.93 4.31 -2.01
C GLN A 29 15.48 5.70 -1.68
N MET A 30 14.81 6.45 -0.81
CA MET A 30 15.26 7.78 -0.36
C MET A 30 16.56 7.72 0.43
N ALA A 31 16.81 6.66 1.20
CA ALA A 31 18.07 6.49 1.92
C ALA A 31 19.27 6.38 0.97
N VAL A 32 19.08 5.85 -0.24
CA VAL A 32 20.14 5.64 -1.23
C VAL A 32 20.21 6.78 -2.26
N LEU A 33 19.07 7.15 -2.84
CA LEU A 33 18.98 8.10 -3.96
C LEU A 33 18.50 9.50 -3.56
N GLY A 34 18.18 9.75 -2.29
CA GLY A 34 17.56 11.01 -1.86
C GLY A 34 18.40 12.27 -2.14
N ARG A 35 19.73 12.15 -2.19
CA ARG A 35 20.66 13.25 -2.51
C ARG A 35 21.03 13.34 -3.99
N SER A 36 20.51 12.44 -4.83
CA SER A 36 20.76 12.44 -6.27
C SER A 36 19.77 13.36 -7.01
N SER A 37 19.97 13.54 -8.31
CA SER A 37 19.05 14.31 -9.17
C SER A 37 17.63 13.72 -9.23
N VAL A 38 17.42 12.45 -8.83
CA VAL A 38 16.11 11.80 -8.85
C VAL A 38 15.41 11.81 -7.50
N GLY A 39 16.10 12.24 -6.44
CA GLY A 39 15.55 12.34 -5.08
C GLY A 39 14.23 13.12 -4.99
N PRO A 40 14.10 14.30 -5.63
CA PRO A 40 12.84 15.05 -5.61
C PRO A 40 11.65 14.29 -6.20
N VAL A 41 11.86 13.50 -7.25
CA VAL A 41 10.82 12.69 -7.89
C VAL A 41 10.37 11.57 -6.95
N ILE A 42 11.33 10.84 -6.35
CA ILE A 42 11.03 9.78 -5.38
C ILE A 42 10.27 10.38 -4.17
N GLN A 43 10.67 11.56 -3.70
CA GLN A 43 9.99 12.24 -2.59
C GLN A 43 8.55 12.62 -2.92
N GLN A 44 8.29 13.10 -4.15
CA GLN A 44 6.94 13.42 -4.60
C GLN A 44 6.05 12.18 -4.61
N MET A 45 6.53 11.09 -5.22
CA MET A 45 5.80 9.81 -5.27
C MET A 45 5.57 9.25 -3.86
N TRP A 46 6.59 9.31 -3.00
CA TRP A 46 6.45 8.87 -1.62
C TRP A 46 5.43 9.69 -0.82
N ASN A 47 5.24 10.97 -1.15
CA ASN A 47 4.19 11.76 -0.49
C ASN A 47 2.80 11.28 -0.90
N GLN A 48 2.59 10.90 -2.16
CA GLN A 48 1.32 10.31 -2.62
C GLN A 48 1.06 8.97 -1.90
N GLU A 49 2.08 8.14 -1.78
CA GLU A 49 2.01 6.88 -1.05
C GLU A 49 1.64 7.06 0.44
N LYS A 50 2.14 8.13 1.09
CA LYS A 50 1.76 8.43 2.48
C LYS A 50 0.27 8.76 2.61
N ASP A 51 -0.33 9.36 1.61
CA ASP A 51 -1.77 9.67 1.61
C ASP A 51 -2.60 8.39 1.49
N HIS A 52 -2.16 7.42 0.67
CA HIS A 52 -2.79 6.10 0.60
C HIS A 52 -2.69 5.36 1.94
N LEU A 53 -1.49 5.23 2.51
CA LEU A 53 -1.30 4.62 3.83
C LEU A 53 -2.15 5.32 4.91
N LYS A 54 -2.27 6.66 4.86
CA LYS A 54 -3.14 7.39 5.78
C LYS A 54 -4.61 6.96 5.61
N LYS A 55 -5.11 6.86 4.39
CA LYS A 55 -6.48 6.41 4.09
C LYS A 55 -6.76 5.03 4.69
N PHE A 56 -5.81 4.09 4.55
CA PHE A 56 -5.96 2.76 5.14
C PHE A 56 -5.83 2.76 6.67
N ASN A 57 -5.02 3.62 7.26
CA ASN A 57 -5.02 3.81 8.72
C ASN A 57 -6.39 4.29 9.23
N ASP A 58 -7.00 5.25 8.54
CA ASP A 58 -8.33 5.77 8.89
C ASP A 58 -9.39 4.64 8.78
N LEU A 59 -9.31 3.80 7.74
CA LEU A 59 -10.16 2.62 7.59
C LEU A 59 -9.95 1.58 8.69
N MET A 60 -8.71 1.31 9.09
CA MET A 60 -8.40 0.38 10.17
C MET A 60 -9.09 0.81 11.47
N VAL A 61 -9.10 2.11 11.77
CA VAL A 61 -9.79 2.68 12.92
C VAL A 61 -11.31 2.59 12.75
N ALA A 62 -11.85 3.03 11.62
CA ALA A 62 -13.29 3.05 11.35
C ALA A 62 -13.93 1.67 11.48
N TYR A 63 -13.28 0.64 10.94
CA TYR A 63 -13.76 -0.75 10.96
C TYR A 63 -13.23 -1.58 12.13
N ARG A 64 -12.45 -0.98 13.04
CA ARG A 64 -11.80 -1.62 14.20
C ARG A 64 -10.96 -2.85 13.81
N VAL A 65 -10.28 -2.75 12.68
CA VAL A 65 -9.40 -3.81 12.16
C VAL A 65 -8.05 -3.71 12.85
N ARG A 66 -7.51 -4.85 13.28
CA ARG A 66 -6.15 -4.91 13.85
C ARG A 66 -5.12 -5.12 12.73
N PRO A 67 -3.98 -4.43 12.76
CA PRO A 67 -2.94 -4.66 11.77
C PRO A 67 -2.44 -6.11 11.79
N THR A 68 -1.81 -6.53 10.70
CA THR A 68 -1.17 -7.85 10.66
C THR A 68 -0.02 -7.93 11.66
N VAL A 69 0.12 -9.09 12.31
CA VAL A 69 1.27 -9.38 13.20
C VAL A 69 2.60 -9.38 12.45
N LEU A 70 2.56 -9.50 11.11
CA LEU A 70 3.72 -9.47 10.22
C LEU A 70 4.19 -8.05 9.88
N LEU A 71 3.56 -6.99 10.41
CA LEU A 71 3.98 -5.61 10.14
C LEU A 71 5.48 -5.35 10.41
N PRO A 72 6.08 -5.82 11.52
CA PRO A 72 7.52 -5.62 11.75
C PRO A 72 8.40 -6.29 10.68
N PHE A 73 7.95 -7.40 10.11
CA PHE A 73 8.64 -8.05 9.01
C PHE A 73 8.56 -7.20 7.73
N TRP A 74 7.37 -6.70 7.38
CA TRP A 74 7.18 -5.82 6.22
C TRP A 74 7.95 -4.51 6.36
N ASN A 75 8.10 -3.99 7.59
CA ASN A 75 8.91 -2.80 7.89
C ASN A 75 10.35 -2.92 7.39
N VAL A 76 10.95 -4.08 7.65
CA VAL A 76 12.34 -4.39 7.29
C VAL A 76 12.43 -4.81 5.83
N ALA A 77 11.58 -5.74 5.39
CA ALA A 77 11.61 -6.27 4.04
C ALA A 77 11.39 -5.17 2.99
N GLY A 78 10.40 -4.30 3.19
CA GLY A 78 10.12 -3.19 2.28
C GLY A 78 11.31 -2.22 2.20
N PHE A 79 11.90 -1.85 3.33
CA PHE A 79 13.08 -0.98 3.34
C PHE A 79 14.27 -1.58 2.62
N VAL A 80 14.58 -2.86 2.87
CA VAL A 80 15.69 -3.56 2.24
C VAL A 80 15.47 -3.66 0.73
N LEU A 81 14.26 -3.99 0.28
CA LEU A 81 13.91 -4.04 -1.13
C LEU A 81 14.04 -2.66 -1.81
N GLY A 82 13.56 -1.61 -1.15
CA GLY A 82 13.69 -0.24 -1.64
C GLY A 82 15.14 0.23 -1.74
N ALA A 83 15.94 0.00 -0.70
CA ALA A 83 17.36 0.32 -0.73
C ALA A 83 18.11 -0.49 -1.79
N GLY A 84 17.85 -1.81 -1.86
CA GLY A 84 18.47 -2.71 -2.83
C GLY A 84 18.16 -2.33 -4.27
N SER A 85 16.89 -2.01 -4.59
CA SER A 85 16.50 -1.56 -5.93
C SER A 85 17.12 -0.20 -6.28
N ALA A 86 17.24 0.71 -5.31
CA ALA A 86 17.86 2.01 -5.50
C ALA A 86 19.39 1.95 -5.70
N LEU A 87 20.06 0.94 -5.15
CA LEU A 87 21.48 0.67 -5.44
C LEU A 87 21.71 0.30 -6.90
N LEU A 88 20.70 -0.20 -7.61
CA LEU A 88 20.73 -0.42 -9.07
C LEU A 88 20.47 0.87 -9.86
N GLY A 89 20.40 2.02 -9.18
CA GLY A 89 20.17 3.34 -9.75
C GLY A 89 18.70 3.65 -10.03
N ARG A 90 18.47 4.77 -10.74
CA ARG A 90 17.12 5.29 -11.02
C ARG A 90 16.19 4.24 -11.63
N LYS A 91 16.65 3.51 -12.65
CA LYS A 91 15.80 2.54 -13.37
C LYS A 91 15.36 1.39 -12.45
N GLY A 92 16.27 0.89 -11.61
CA GLY A 92 15.95 -0.16 -10.63
C GLY A 92 14.92 0.31 -9.60
N ALA A 93 15.11 1.51 -9.03
CA ALA A 93 14.15 2.10 -8.12
C ALA A 93 12.76 2.25 -8.77
N MET A 94 12.68 2.85 -9.96
CA MET A 94 11.40 3.06 -10.65
C MET A 94 10.72 1.74 -11.05
N ALA A 95 11.48 0.75 -11.50
CA ALA A 95 10.92 -0.57 -11.82
C ALA A 95 10.35 -1.27 -10.59
N CYS A 96 11.05 -1.17 -9.45
CA CYS A 96 10.55 -1.69 -8.17
C CYS A 96 9.27 -0.98 -7.75
N THR A 97 9.21 0.35 -7.89
CA THR A 97 8.00 1.12 -7.59
C THR A 97 6.83 0.68 -8.47
N VAL A 98 7.01 0.65 -9.79
CA VAL A 98 5.94 0.24 -10.72
C VAL A 98 5.43 -1.16 -10.42
N ALA A 99 6.31 -2.13 -10.18
CA ALA A 99 5.90 -3.50 -9.88
C ALA A 99 5.08 -3.61 -8.59
N VAL A 100 5.37 -2.76 -7.59
CA VAL A 100 4.65 -2.74 -6.32
C VAL A 100 3.29 -2.06 -6.47
N GLU A 101 3.23 -0.92 -7.15
CA GLU A 101 1.98 -0.20 -7.45
C GLU A 101 1.02 -1.03 -8.30
N GLU A 102 1.55 -1.78 -9.29
CA GLU A 102 0.76 -2.71 -10.11
C GLU A 102 0.18 -3.83 -9.23
N SER A 103 0.99 -4.41 -8.35
CA SER A 103 0.52 -5.45 -7.43
C SER A 103 -0.57 -4.94 -6.49
N ILE A 104 -0.42 -3.73 -5.92
CA ILE A 104 -1.45 -3.10 -5.07
C ILE A 104 -2.73 -2.84 -5.87
N SER A 105 -2.61 -2.30 -7.08
CA SER A 105 -3.74 -2.03 -7.98
C SER A 105 -4.51 -3.31 -8.34
N ASP A 106 -3.82 -4.42 -8.57
CA ASP A 106 -4.43 -5.73 -8.82
C ASP A 106 -5.22 -6.23 -7.61
N HIS A 107 -4.72 -5.99 -6.39
CA HIS A 107 -5.43 -6.32 -5.16
C HIS A 107 -6.71 -5.50 -5.05
N TYR A 108 -6.66 -4.19 -5.28
CA TYR A 108 -7.84 -3.32 -5.29
C TYR A 108 -8.89 -3.79 -6.30
N ASN A 109 -8.50 -4.03 -7.55
CA ASN A 109 -9.42 -4.50 -8.58
C ASN A 109 -10.09 -5.83 -8.20
N SER A 110 -9.34 -6.76 -7.59
CA SER A 110 -9.90 -8.03 -7.13
C SER A 110 -10.92 -7.86 -5.99
N GLN A 111 -10.69 -6.90 -5.10
CA GLN A 111 -11.54 -6.62 -3.96
C GLN A 111 -12.79 -5.83 -4.34
N ILE A 112 -12.65 -4.82 -5.22
CA ILE A 112 -13.79 -4.11 -5.82
C ILE A 112 -14.73 -5.13 -6.45
N ARG A 113 -14.20 -6.05 -7.29
CA ARG A 113 -15.02 -7.09 -7.91
C ARG A 113 -15.74 -7.94 -6.86
N THR A 114 -15.03 -8.38 -5.83
CA THR A 114 -15.60 -9.17 -4.73
C THR A 114 -16.74 -8.44 -4.01
N LEU A 115 -16.55 -7.14 -3.72
CA LEU A 115 -17.55 -6.32 -3.01
C LEU A 115 -18.77 -6.01 -3.90
N VAL A 116 -18.55 -5.72 -5.18
CA VAL A 116 -19.62 -5.49 -6.16
C VAL A 116 -20.43 -6.75 -6.43
N GLU A 117 -19.79 -7.91 -6.53
CA GLU A 117 -20.47 -9.20 -6.69
C GLU A 117 -21.30 -9.57 -5.45
N GLU A 118 -20.86 -9.17 -4.25
CA GLU A 118 -21.61 -9.45 -3.02
C GLU A 118 -22.83 -8.54 -2.88
N ASP A 119 -22.65 -7.22 -2.86
CA ASP A 119 -23.75 -6.22 -2.82
C ASP A 119 -23.16 -4.79 -2.95
N PRO A 120 -23.29 -4.11 -4.11
CA PRO A 120 -22.64 -2.83 -4.35
C PRO A 120 -23.23 -1.68 -3.52
N GLU A 121 -24.53 -1.72 -3.21
CA GLU A 121 -25.16 -0.66 -2.39
C GLU A 121 -24.75 -0.78 -0.93
N LYS A 122 -24.62 -2.01 -0.43
CA LYS A 122 -24.13 -2.30 0.93
C LYS A 122 -22.69 -1.86 1.16
N TYR A 123 -21.84 -1.90 0.13
CA TYR A 123 -20.41 -1.58 0.22
C TYR A 123 -20.01 -0.25 -0.42
N LYS A 124 -20.98 0.58 -0.79
CA LYS A 124 -20.77 1.85 -1.50
C LYS A 124 -19.69 2.76 -0.88
N GLU A 125 -19.69 2.91 0.44
CA GLU A 125 -18.70 3.74 1.14
C GLU A 125 -17.28 3.18 1.02
N LEU A 126 -17.12 1.86 1.11
CA LEU A 126 -15.83 1.20 0.98
C LEU A 126 -15.34 1.20 -0.48
N LEU A 127 -16.26 1.06 -1.44
CA LEU A 127 -15.96 1.12 -2.87
C LEU A 127 -15.48 2.51 -3.34
N GLN A 128 -15.78 3.58 -2.61
CA GLN A 128 -15.24 4.92 -2.86
C GLN A 128 -13.81 5.10 -2.33
N VAL A 129 -13.32 4.13 -1.55
CA VAL A 129 -11.96 4.16 -1.00
C VAL A 129 -10.94 3.59 -1.99
N PHE A 130 -11.34 2.58 -2.75
CA PHE A 130 -10.55 2.10 -3.89
C PHE A 130 -10.66 3.06 -5.08
#